data_AF-A0A7C2XS08-F1
#
_entry.id   AF-A0A7C2XS08-F1
#
_cell.length_a   1.000
_cell.length_b   1.000
_cell.length_c   1.000
_cell.angle_alpha   90.00
_cell.angle_beta   90.00
_cell.angle_gamma   90.00
#
_symmetry.space_group_name_H-M   'P 1'
#
loop_
_entity.id
_entity.type
_entity.pdbx_description
1 polymer ?
#
loop_
_entity_poly.entity_id
_entity_poly.type
_entity_poly.pdbx_seq_one_letter_code
_entity_poly.pdbx_strand_id
1 'polypeptide(L)'
;REILKKAAEGIYERPALENLSESQVRRHFTKRPDGRFELKPAVRERVRFQSHDLMGGVPASRGMDIISCRNVTIYFTDEQKNDLNRMFHGALAPGGYYIIGMSEFLGKEIAHLFKPYRPREKIFVKDPAAG
;
A
#
# COMPACT_ATOMS: atom_id res chain seq x y z
N ARG A 1 6.34 10.63 -12.01
CA ARG A 1 7.06 11.47 -11.02
C ARG A 1 6.18 12.61 -10.47
N GLU A 2 5.37 13.25 -11.31
CA GLU A 2 4.46 14.34 -10.91
C GLU A 2 3.45 13.95 -9.81
N ILE A 3 2.82 12.78 -9.93
CA ILE A 3 1.85 12.28 -8.93
C ILE A 3 2.49 12.11 -7.53
N LEU A 4 3.74 11.66 -7.45
CA LEU A 4 4.45 11.53 -6.18
C LEU A 4 4.74 12.89 -5.53
N LYS A 5 5.03 13.93 -6.33
CA LYS A 5 5.19 15.29 -5.82
C LYS A 5 3.88 15.81 -5.24
N LYS A 6 2.77 15.66 -5.98
CA LYS A 6 1.43 16.02 -5.51
C LYS A 6 1.04 15.28 -4.22
N ALA A 7 1.38 13.99 -4.11
CA ALA A 7 1.15 13.22 -2.89
C ALA A 7 2.00 13.74 -1.70
N ALA A 8 3.26 14.09 -1.95
CA ALA A 8 4.15 14.65 -0.94
C ALA A 8 3.74 16.06 -0.47
N GLU A 9 3.13 16.86 -1.33
CA GLU A 9 2.53 18.15 -0.96
C GLU A 9 1.38 17.97 0.05
N GLY A 10 0.62 16.89 -0.08
CA GLY A 10 -0.45 16.54 0.87
C GLY A 10 -1.63 17.51 0.82
N ILE A 11 -1.90 18.11 -0.35
CA ILE A 11 -3.00 19.07 -0.55
C ILE A 11 -4.14 18.39 -1.32
N TYR A 12 -5.33 18.46 -0.76
CA TYR A 12 -6.52 17.75 -1.26
C TYR A 12 -7.73 18.69 -1.34
N GLU A 13 -8.63 18.39 -2.27
CA GLU A 13 -9.96 19.01 -2.30
C GLU A 13 -10.92 18.28 -1.36
N ARG A 14 -12.04 18.92 -1.02
CA ARG A 14 -13.03 18.34 -0.09
C ARG A 14 -13.55 16.95 -0.51
N PRO A 15 -13.82 16.66 -1.80
CA PRO A 15 -14.30 15.34 -2.22
C PRO A 15 -13.33 14.20 -1.89
N ALA A 16 -12.01 14.45 -1.94
CA ALA A 16 -11.00 13.44 -1.60
C ALA A 16 -11.03 13.04 -0.10
N LEU A 17 -11.73 13.80 0.74
CA LEU A 17 -11.86 13.58 2.18
C LEU A 17 -13.26 13.08 2.59
N GLU A 18 -14.11 12.69 1.63
CA GLU A 18 -15.51 12.31 1.90
C GLU A 18 -15.67 11.11 2.85
N ASN A 19 -14.70 10.20 2.83
CA ASN A 19 -14.68 9.00 3.69
C ASN A 19 -14.10 9.28 5.09
N LEU A 20 -13.78 10.54 5.41
CA LEU A 20 -13.31 10.95 6.72
C LEU A 20 -14.41 11.69 7.46
N SER A 21 -14.57 11.38 8.75
CA SER A 21 -15.41 12.18 9.64
C SER A 21 -14.84 13.59 9.79
N GLU A 22 -15.71 14.57 10.10
CA GLU A 22 -15.29 15.94 10.34
C GLU A 22 -14.24 16.07 11.47
N SER A 23 -14.31 15.19 12.48
CA SER A 23 -13.32 15.15 13.55
C SER A 23 -11.95 14.69 13.04
N GLN A 24 -11.89 13.69 12.15
CA GLN A 24 -10.65 13.27 11.50
C GLN A 24 -10.09 14.38 10.60
N VAL A 25 -10.95 15.04 9.80
CA VAL A 25 -10.53 16.16 8.94
C VAL A 25 -9.91 17.27 9.79
N ARG A 26 -10.62 17.74 10.84
CA ARG A 26 -10.08 18.78 11.75
C ARG A 26 -8.80 18.34 12.47
N ARG A 27 -8.69 17.07 12.83
CA ARG A 27 -7.51 16.53 13.53
C ARG A 27 -6.28 16.54 12.61
N HIS A 28 -6.42 16.09 11.37
CA HIS A 28 -5.29 15.78 10.49
C HIS A 28 -5.02 16.82 9.40
N PHE A 29 -5.97 17.71 9.09
CA PHE A 29 -5.85 18.69 8.01
C PHE A 29 -6.05 20.13 8.50
N THR A 30 -5.49 21.07 7.76
CA THR A 30 -5.72 22.51 7.89
C THR A 30 -6.41 23.00 6.62
N LYS A 31 -7.53 23.72 6.78
CA LYS A 31 -8.22 24.35 5.64
C LYS A 31 -7.42 25.57 5.19
N ARG A 32 -7.08 25.64 3.91
CA ARG A 32 -6.36 26.74 3.26
C ARG A 32 -7.32 27.85 2.83
N PRO A 33 -6.82 29.08 2.61
CA PRO A 33 -7.63 30.20 2.10
C PRO A 33 -8.32 29.91 0.76
N ASP A 34 -7.69 29.09 -0.09
CA ASP A 34 -8.22 28.66 -1.39
C ASP A 34 -9.27 27.54 -1.30
N GLY A 35 -9.69 27.16 -0.09
CA GLY A 35 -10.70 26.14 0.17
C GLY A 35 -10.19 24.70 0.18
N ARG A 36 -8.92 24.46 -0.18
CA ARG A 36 -8.29 23.14 -0.12
C ARG A 36 -7.88 22.75 1.30
N PHE A 37 -7.54 21.48 1.49
CA PHE A 37 -7.14 20.91 2.77
C PHE A 37 -5.71 20.42 2.67
N GLU A 38 -4.85 20.92 3.55
CA GLU A 38 -3.45 20.53 3.64
C GLU A 38 -3.23 19.62 4.83
N LEU A 39 -2.57 18.48 4.59
CA LEU A 39 -2.21 17.52 5.62
C LEU A 39 -1.23 18.16 6.62
N LYS A 40 -1.53 18.06 7.92
CA LYS A 40 -0.67 18.62 8.96
C LYS A 40 0.69 17.93 9.00
N PRO A 41 1.78 18.65 9.37
CA PRO A 41 3.14 18.10 9.41
C PRO A 41 3.26 16.81 10.22
N ALA A 42 2.54 16.72 11.35
CA ALA A 42 2.54 15.51 12.19
C ALA A 42 2.18 14.22 11.43
N VAL A 43 1.31 14.27 10.41
CA VAL A 43 1.04 13.07 9.59
C VAL A 43 2.07 12.97 8.46
N ARG A 44 2.37 14.09 7.79
CA ARG A 44 3.26 14.12 6.62
C ARG A 44 4.67 13.62 6.92
N GLU A 45 5.23 13.96 8.08
CA GLU A 45 6.59 13.59 8.48
C GLU A 45 6.77 12.10 8.75
N ARG A 46 5.67 11.34 8.89
CA ARG A 46 5.70 9.88 9.08
C ARG A 46 5.69 9.11 7.76
N VAL A 47 5.61 9.81 6.62
CA VAL A 47 5.46 9.18 5.29
C VAL A 47 6.63 9.59 4.39
N ARG A 48 7.31 8.60 3.82
CA ARG A 48 8.34 8.79 2.80
C ARG A 48 7.82 8.35 1.44
N PHE A 49 7.88 9.25 0.46
CA PHE A 49 7.58 8.93 -0.94
C PHE A 49 8.86 8.58 -1.70
N GLN A 50 8.81 7.53 -2.50
CA GLN A 50 9.92 7.09 -3.34
C GLN A 50 9.39 6.63 -4.69
N SER A 51 10.07 7.03 -5.77
CA SER A 51 9.83 6.44 -7.08
C SER A 51 10.42 5.04 -7.10
N HIS A 52 9.58 4.05 -7.38
CA HIS A 52 9.97 2.65 -7.37
C HIS A 52 9.26 1.90 -8.49
N ASP A 53 10.03 1.14 -9.27
CA ASP A 53 9.49 0.25 -10.28
C ASP A 53 9.22 -1.12 -9.63
N LEU A 54 7.95 -1.52 -9.59
CA LEU A 54 7.53 -2.79 -9.02
C LEU A 54 8.07 -4.00 -9.82
N MET A 55 8.43 -3.80 -11.09
CA MET A 55 8.99 -4.84 -11.95
C MET A 55 10.52 -4.87 -11.92
N GLY A 56 11.16 -4.00 -11.12
CA GLY A 56 12.61 -3.92 -11.01
C GLY A 56 13.26 -5.08 -10.23
N GLY A 57 12.47 -6.01 -9.68
CA GLY A 57 12.95 -7.22 -8.99
C GLY A 57 13.61 -6.99 -7.62
N VAL A 58 13.70 -5.74 -7.16
CA VAL A 58 14.28 -5.36 -5.86
C VAL A 58 13.18 -4.69 -5.04
N PRO A 59 12.93 -5.09 -3.79
CA PRO A 59 11.90 -4.43 -2.98
C PRO A 59 12.38 -3.04 -2.51
N ALA A 60 11.45 -2.10 -2.37
CA ALA A 60 11.73 -0.76 -1.84
C ALA A 60 12.29 -0.75 -0.40
N SER A 61 11.92 -1.75 0.41
CA SER A 61 12.38 -1.94 1.79
C SER A 61 12.30 -3.42 2.17
N ARG A 62 12.97 -3.80 3.26
CA ARG A 62 12.94 -5.16 3.83
C ARG A 62 12.55 -5.11 5.31
N GLY A 63 12.04 -6.22 5.83
CA GLY A 63 11.58 -6.31 7.21
C GLY A 63 10.28 -5.52 7.45
N MET A 64 9.41 -5.43 6.44
CA MET A 64 8.16 -4.70 6.56
C MET A 64 7.14 -5.48 7.38
N ASP A 65 6.49 -4.83 8.34
CA ASP A 65 5.38 -5.44 9.09
C ASP A 65 4.12 -5.58 8.23
N ILE A 66 3.89 -4.61 7.32
CA ILE A 66 2.75 -4.59 6.42
C ILE A 66 3.21 -4.13 5.04
N ILE A 67 2.78 -4.86 4.01
CA ILE A 67 2.80 -4.43 2.61
C ILE A 67 1.37 -4.38 2.09
N SER A 68 0.98 -3.25 1.51
CA SER A 68 -0.31 -3.09 0.83
C SER A 68 -0.05 -2.73 -0.63
N CYS A 69 -0.49 -3.58 -1.55
CA CYS A 69 -0.44 -3.35 -2.99
C CYS A 69 -1.82 -3.66 -3.56
N ARG A 70 -2.63 -2.62 -3.75
CA ARG A 70 -4.06 -2.74 -4.06
C ARG A 70 -4.38 -2.08 -5.39
N ASN A 71 -5.16 -2.74 -6.23
CA ASN A 71 -5.67 -2.24 -7.50
C ASN A 71 -4.57 -1.88 -8.53
N VAL A 72 -3.40 -2.50 -8.42
CA VAL A 72 -2.26 -2.28 -9.33
C VAL A 72 -1.90 -3.55 -10.09
N THR A 73 -2.04 -4.72 -9.47
CA THR A 73 -1.63 -6.00 -10.09
C THR A 73 -2.57 -6.45 -11.21
N ILE A 74 -3.74 -5.81 -11.33
CA ILE A 74 -4.70 -6.02 -12.42
C ILE A 74 -4.14 -5.67 -13.81
N TYR A 75 -3.06 -4.89 -13.88
CA TYR A 75 -2.38 -4.51 -15.12
C TYR A 75 -1.24 -5.45 -15.51
N PHE A 76 -0.95 -6.47 -14.69
CA PHE A 76 0.21 -7.35 -14.87
C PHE A 76 -0.20 -8.71 -15.43
N THR A 77 0.74 -9.37 -16.14
CA THR A 77 0.60 -10.78 -16.49
C THR A 77 0.70 -11.66 -15.25
N ASP A 78 0.29 -12.92 -15.33
CA ASP A 78 0.34 -13.82 -14.18
C ASP A 78 1.79 -14.11 -13.72
N GLU A 79 2.73 -14.18 -14.66
CA GLU A 79 4.17 -14.28 -14.35
C GLU A 79 4.66 -13.06 -13.55
N GLN A 80 4.33 -11.85 -14.02
CA GLN A 80 4.69 -10.61 -13.34
C GLN A 80 4.07 -10.51 -11.94
N LYS A 81 2.82 -10.93 -11.77
CA LYS A 81 2.19 -11.04 -10.45
C LYS A 81 2.95 -12.01 -9.56
N ASN A 82 3.36 -13.16 -10.09
CA ASN A 82 4.05 -14.17 -9.31
C ASN A 82 5.40 -13.67 -8.81
N ASP A 83 6.18 -13.02 -9.66
CA ASP A 83 7.46 -12.43 -9.29
C ASP A 83 7.32 -11.31 -8.27
N LEU A 84 6.34 -10.41 -8.47
CA LEU A 84 6.04 -9.35 -7.53
C LEU A 84 5.68 -9.91 -6.14
N ASN A 85 4.86 -10.95 -6.10
CA ASN A 85 4.44 -11.56 -4.84
C ASN A 85 5.59 -12.27 -4.13
N ARG A 86 6.50 -12.95 -4.86
CA ARG A 86 7.73 -13.52 -4.27
C ARG A 86 8.60 -12.41 -3.67
N MET A 87 8.77 -11.31 -4.39
CA MET A 87 9.52 -10.15 -3.91
C MET A 87 8.90 -9.56 -2.63
N PHE A 88 7.58 -9.38 -2.58
CA PHE A 88 6.89 -8.89 -1.39
C PHE A 88 6.95 -9.88 -0.22
N HIS A 89 6.81 -11.18 -0.46
CA HIS A 89 7.02 -12.20 0.58
C HIS A 89 8.43 -12.07 1.19
N GLY A 90 9.47 -11.97 0.37
CA GLY A 90 10.84 -11.78 0.83
C GLY A 90 11.09 -10.46 1.56
N ALA A 91 10.32 -9.42 1.25
CA ALA A 91 10.42 -8.10 1.88
C ALA A 91 9.68 -8.00 3.24
N LEU A 92 8.69 -8.87 3.48
CA LEU A 92 7.95 -8.91 4.75
C LEU A 92 8.80 -9.50 5.88
N ALA A 93 8.66 -8.92 7.08
CA ALA A 93 9.14 -9.52 8.32
C ALA A 93 8.39 -10.84 8.61
N PRO A 94 8.95 -11.76 9.41
CA PRO A 94 8.22 -12.93 9.88
C PRO A 94 6.90 -12.52 10.56
N GLY A 95 5.79 -13.13 10.14
CA GLY A 95 4.45 -12.76 10.62
C GLY A 95 3.87 -11.46 10.03
N GLY A 96 4.56 -10.82 9.09
CA GLY A 96 4.09 -9.61 8.41
C GLY A 96 2.87 -9.85 7.52
N TYR A 97 2.06 -8.82 7.32
CA TYR A 97 0.80 -8.88 6.59
C TYR A 97 0.93 -8.38 5.14
N TYR A 98 0.30 -9.11 4.23
CA TYR A 98 0.13 -8.70 2.84
C TYR A 98 -1.34 -8.41 2.54
N ILE A 99 -1.62 -7.22 2.02
CA ILE A 99 -2.98 -6.73 1.71
C ILE A 99 -3.08 -6.46 0.21
N ILE A 100 -4.02 -7.12 -0.46
CA ILE A 100 -4.33 -6.91 -1.88
C ILE A 100 -5.72 -6.29 -2.07
N GLY A 101 -6.00 -5.83 -3.28
CA GLY A 101 -7.30 -5.26 -3.67
C GLY A 101 -8.39 -6.33 -3.77
N MET A 102 -9.64 -5.89 -3.70
CA MET A 102 -10.80 -6.78 -3.66
C MET A 102 -10.94 -7.66 -4.91
N SER A 103 -10.58 -7.13 -6.07
CA SER A 103 -10.58 -7.84 -7.36
C SER A 103 -9.31 -8.66 -7.62
N GLU A 104 -8.32 -8.59 -6.73
CA GLU A 104 -7.02 -9.24 -6.91
C GLU A 104 -6.99 -10.59 -6.18
N PHE A 105 -6.16 -11.51 -6.66
CA PHE A 105 -5.99 -12.85 -6.08
C PHE A 105 -4.54 -13.31 -6.18
N LEU A 106 -4.15 -14.16 -5.23
CA LEU A 106 -2.86 -14.85 -5.29
C LEU A 106 -2.99 -16.01 -6.28
N GLY A 107 -2.06 -16.09 -7.23
CA GLY A 107 -1.97 -17.22 -8.15
C GLY A 107 -1.71 -18.53 -7.39
N LYS A 108 -2.17 -19.66 -7.94
CA LYS A 108 -2.01 -20.99 -7.31
C LYS A 108 -0.55 -21.31 -6.98
N GLU A 109 0.36 -20.90 -7.84
CA GLU A 109 1.82 -21.09 -7.66
C GLU A 109 2.38 -20.34 -6.46
N ILE A 110 1.74 -19.27 -6.02
CA ILE A 110 2.25 -18.36 -4.99
C ILE A 110 1.47 -18.46 -3.70
N ALA A 111 0.23 -18.94 -3.75
CA ALA A 111 -0.67 -18.99 -2.60
C ALA A 111 -0.03 -19.68 -1.38
N HIS A 112 0.83 -20.68 -1.58
CA HIS A 112 1.53 -21.39 -0.52
C HIS A 112 2.49 -20.51 0.30
N LEU A 113 2.95 -19.36 -0.24
CA LEU A 113 3.81 -18.41 0.46
C LEU A 113 3.05 -17.62 1.54
N PHE A 114 1.72 -17.60 1.49
CA PHE A 114 0.88 -16.76 2.33
C PHE A 114 -0.26 -17.56 2.97
N LYS A 115 -0.45 -17.40 4.28
CA LYS A 115 -1.58 -17.96 5.00
C LYS A 115 -2.75 -16.97 5.00
N PRO A 116 -4.00 -17.42 4.81
CA PRO A 116 -5.16 -16.54 4.94
C PRO A 116 -5.30 -16.06 6.40
N TYR A 117 -5.45 -14.75 6.60
CA TYR A 117 -5.75 -14.18 7.92
C TYR A 117 -7.17 -13.61 7.96
N ARG A 118 -7.50 -12.74 7.00
CA ARG A 118 -8.84 -12.17 6.79
C ARG A 118 -9.12 -12.16 5.28
N PRO A 119 -9.44 -13.34 4.70
CA PRO A 119 -9.48 -13.51 3.25
C PRO A 119 -10.64 -12.74 2.59
N ARG A 120 -11.73 -12.47 3.33
CA ARG A 120 -12.84 -11.62 2.84
C ARG A 120 -12.37 -10.18 2.63
N GLU A 121 -11.49 -9.70 3.49
CA GLU A 121 -10.85 -8.39 3.47
C GLU A 121 -9.53 -8.39 2.68
N LYS A 122 -9.18 -9.52 2.05
CA LYS A 122 -7.95 -9.72 1.26
C LYS A 122 -6.65 -9.47 2.03
N ILE A 123 -6.64 -9.88 3.31
CA ILE A 123 -5.46 -9.82 4.17
C ILE A 123 -4.90 -11.24 4.38
N PHE A 124 -3.62 -11.38 4.10
CA PHE A 124 -2.84 -12.58 4.25
C PHE A 124 -1.65 -12.32 5.16
N VAL A 125 -1.10 -13.37 5.76
CA VAL A 125 0.12 -13.31 6.57
C VAL A 125 1.22 -14.11 5.89
N LYS A 126 2.45 -13.60 5.92
CA LYS A 126 3.63 -14.31 5.45
C LYS A 126 3.72 -15.68 6.13
N ASP A 127 3.88 -16.74 5.35
CA ASP A 127 4.21 -18.05 5.90
C ASP A 127 5.73 -18.14 6.12
N PRO A 128 6.22 -18.21 7.37
CA PRO A 128 7.65 -18.32 7.65
C PRO A 128 8.24 -19.68 7.26
N ALA A 129 7.40 -20.70 7.05
CA ALA A 129 7.83 -22.05 6.65
C ALA A 129 7.89 -22.23 5.12
N ALA A 130 7.40 -21.24 4.35
CA ALA A 130 7.46 -21.25 2.91
C ALA A 130 8.75 -20.54 2.47
N GLY A 131 9.83 -21.30 2.36
CA GLY A 131 11.16 -20.83 1.96
C GLY A 131 12.05 -22.00 1.56
#